data_AF-A0A7X7R8N3-F1
#
_entry.id   AF-A0A7X7R8N3-F1
#
_cell.length_a   1.000
_cell.length_b   1.000
_cell.length_c   1.000
_cell.angle_alpha   90.00
_cell.angle_beta   90.00
_cell.angle_gamma   90.00
#
_symmetry.space_group_name_H-M   'P 1'
#
loop_
_entity.id
_entity.type
_entity.pdbx_description
1 polymer ?
#
loop_
_entity_poly.entity_id
_entity_poly.type
_entity_poly.pdbx_seq_one_letter_code
_entity_poly.pdbx_strand_id
1 'polypeptide(L)' 'MSTLTKQTLSHLDWLEAEAIHILREVAGQCANPVLLFSGGKDSLCLLRLAE' A
#
# COMPACT_ATOMS: atom_id res chain seq x y z
N MET A 1 5.90 -33.70 3.09
CA MET A 1 5.11 -32.92 4.07
C MET A 1 5.69 -31.52 4.11
N SER A 2 5.07 -30.55 3.43
CA SER A 2 5.48 -29.15 3.49
C SER A 2 4.84 -28.54 4.73
N THR A 3 5.64 -28.23 5.75
CA THR A 3 5.20 -27.45 6.90
C THR A 3 5.03 -25.99 6.45
N LEU A 4 3.78 -25.55 6.32
CA LEU A 4 3.43 -24.14 6.14
C LEU A 4 3.81 -23.38 7.42
N THR A 5 5.00 -22.80 7.45
CA THR A 5 5.37 -21.84 8.48
C THR A 5 4.60 -20.55 8.22
N LYS A 6 3.77 -20.14 9.19
CA LYS A 6 3.07 -18.86 9.13
C LYS A 6 4.12 -17.76 9.29
N GLN A 7 4.56 -17.15 8.19
CA GLN A 7 5.49 -16.02 8.26
C GLN A 7 4.76 -14.83 8.86
N THR A 8 5.22 -14.37 10.02
CA THR A 8 4.78 -13.10 10.61
C THR A 8 5.35 -11.98 9.76
N LEU A 9 4.49 -11.09 9.27
CA LEU A 9 4.90 -9.89 8.55
C LEU A 9 5.81 -9.04 9.45
N SER A 10 6.84 -8.44 8.86
CA SER A 10 7.57 -7.39 9.57
C SER A 10 6.66 -6.17 9.74
N HIS A 11 7.07 -5.23 10.60
CA HIS A 11 6.29 -4.02 10.82
C HIS A 11 6.07 -3.22 9.53
N LEU A 12 7.10 -3.12 8.67
CA LEU A 12 6.99 -2.40 7.40
C LEU A 12 6.14 -3.16 6.38
N ASP A 13 6.26 -4.50 6.32
CA ASP A 13 5.40 -5.30 5.42
C ASP A 13 3.92 -5.16 5.80
N TRP A 14 3.63 -5.07 7.09
CA TRP A 14 2.27 -4.85 7.58
C TRP A 14 1.73 -3.47 7.19
N LEU A 15 2.53 -2.41 7.37
CA LEU A 15 2.15 -1.05 6.97
C LEU A 15 1.99 -0.90 5.46
N GLU A 16 2.86 -1.52 4.68
CA GLU A 16 2.76 -1.54 3.22
C GLU A 16 1.47 -2.23 2.77
N ALA A 17 1.16 -3.40 3.34
CA ALA A 17 -0.07 -4.12 3.05
C ALA A 17 -1.33 -3.30 3.40
N GLU A 18 -1.34 -2.63 4.55
CA GLU A 18 -2.45 -1.75 4.96
C GLU A 18 -2.59 -0.54 4.02
N ALA A 19 -1.48 0.12 3.68
CA ALA A 19 -1.51 1.26 2.76
C ALA A 19 -2.02 0.88 1.37
N ILE A 20 -1.54 -0.24 0.81
CA ILE A 20 -2.03 -0.77 -0.48
C ILE A 20 -3.51 -1.12 -0.40
N HIS A 21 -3.96 -1.71 0.70
CA HIS A 21 -5.38 -2.01 0.90
C HIS A 21 -6.24 -0.75 0.83
N ILE A 22 -5.83 0.32 1.52
CA ILE A 22 -6.53 1.61 1.50
C ILE A 22 -6.53 2.22 0.08
N LEU A 23 -5.39 2.21 -0.61
CA LEU A 23 -5.29 2.73 -1.98
C LEU A 23 -6.22 1.98 -2.95
N ARG A 24 -6.35 0.66 -2.80
CA ARG A 24 -7.26 -0.17 -3.62
C ARG A 24 -8.73 0.13 -3.34
N GLU A 25 -9.10 0.35 -2.08
CA GLU A 25 -10.47 0.75 -1.74
C GLU A 25 -10.80 2.11 -2.37
N VAL A 26 -9.90 3.09 -2.28
CA VAL A 26 -10.10 4.40 -2.93
C VAL A 26 -10.22 4.24 -4.44
N ALA A 27 -9.36 3.43 -5.07
CA ALA A 27 -9.41 3.17 -6.50
C ALA A 27 -10.70 2.47 -6.94
N GLY A 28 -11.26 1.58 -6.12
CA GLY A 28 -12.50 0.85 -6.41
C GLY A 28 -13.77 1.64 -6.13
N GLN A 29 -13.74 2.59 -5.19
CA GLN A 29 -14.92 3.33 -4.73
C GLN A 29 -15.05 4.74 -5.32
N CYS A 30 -13.95 5.35 -5.79
CA CYS A 30 -13.96 6.69 -6.37
C CYS A 30 -14.05 6.64 -7.89
N ALA A 31 -14.89 7.49 -8.50
CA ALA A 31 -15.03 7.55 -9.96
C ALA A 31 -13.78 8.15 -10.66
N ASN A 32 -13.08 9.08 -10.01
CA ASN A 32 -11.87 9.73 -10.54
C ASN A 32 -10.85 9.94 -9.40
N PRO A 33 -10.20 8.88 -8.90
CA PRO A 33 -9.20 9.02 -7.86
C PRO A 33 -7.97 9.76 -8.39
N VAL A 34 -7.37 10.61 -7.54
CA VAL A 34 -6.13 11.33 -7.83
C VAL A 34 -5.16 11.20 -6.67
N LEU A 35 -3.87 11.12 -6.97
CA LEU A 35 -2.81 11.20 -5.96
C LEU A 35 -2.27 12.64 -5.94
N LEU A 36 -2.48 13.35 -4.82
CA LEU A 36 -1.90 14.68 -4.63
C LEU A 36 -0.39 14.56 -4.43
N PHE A 37 0.38 14.93 -5.45
CA PHE A 37 1.82 14.74 -5.47
C PHE A 37 2.55 16.08 -5.29
N SER A 38 3.22 16.25 -4.15
CA SER A 38 4.01 17.45 -3.83
C SER A 38 5.49 17.34 -4.22
N GLY A 39 5.95 16.16 -4.62
CA GLY A 39 7.37 15.87 -4.87
C GLY A 39 8.21 15.66 -3.60
N GLY A 40 7.60 15.71 -2.41
CA GLY A 40 8.26 15.40 -1.15
C GLY A 40 8.40 13.90 -0.88
N LYS A 41 9.15 13.53 0.17
CA LYS A 41 9.39 12.13 0.55
C LYS A 41 8.11 11.31 0.76
N ASP A 42 7.08 11.94 1.34
CA ASP A 42 5.84 11.24 1.70
C ASP A 42 5.00 10.96 0.46
N SER A 43 4.86 11.95 -0.42
CA SER A 43 4.19 11.74 -1.71
C SER A 43 4.95 10.79 -2.63
N LEU A 44 6.29 10.72 -2.52
CA LEU A 44 7.08 9.73 -3.25
C LEU A 44 6.85 8.33 -2.71
N CYS A 45 6.80 8.16 -1.37
CA CYS A 45 6.44 6.89 -0.74
C CYS A 45 5.05 6.42 -1.20
N LEU A 46 4.05 7.31 -1.16
CA LEU A 46 2.70 6.99 -1.65
C LEU A 46 2.66 6.68 -3.14
N LEU A 47 3.45 7.37 -3.97
CA LEU A 47 3.57 7.04 -5.39
C LEU A 47 4.11 5.61 -5.57
N ARG A 48 5.18 5.25 -4.85
CA ARG A 48 5.76 3.89 -4.89
C ARG A 48 4.81 2.80 -4.39
N LEU A 49 3.92 3.13 -3.45
CA LEU A 49 2.87 2.23 -2.99
C LEU A 49 1.70 2.10 -3.98
N ALA A 50 1.52 3.10 -4.85
CA ALA A 50 0.45 3.16 -5.85
C ALA A 50 0.85 2.65 -7.25
N GLU A 51 2.16 2.57 -7.53
CA GLU A 51 2.77 1.94 -8.73
C GLU A 51 2.46 0.43 -8.81
#